data_AF-A0A2J8XF37-F1
#
_entry.id   AF-A0A2J8XF37-F1
#
_cell.length_a   1.000
_cell.length_b   1.000
_cell.length_c   1.000
_cell.angle_alpha   90.00
_cell.angle_beta   90.00
_cell.angle_gamma   90.00
#
_symmetry.space_group_name_H-M   'P 1'
#
loop_
_entity.id
_entity.type
_entity.pdbx_description
1 polymer ?
#
loop_
_entity_poly.entity_id
_entity_poly.type
_entity_poly.pdbx_seq_one_letter_code
_entity_poly.pdbx_strand_id
1 'polypeptide(L)' 'MESLSDVAAFATKLKNTLIQYHSIEEDKWRVAKKTKDVTVWRKPSEEFNGYLFLKGYVIKRATKPRVL' A
#
# COMPACT_ATOMS: atom_id res chain seq x y z
N MET A 1 17.63 20.53 -13.77
CA MET A 1 17.10 19.34 -13.09
C MET A 1 17.98 18.19 -13.51
N GLU A 2 18.70 17.58 -12.58
CA GLU A 2 19.44 16.35 -12.89
C GLU A 2 18.44 15.28 -13.33
N SER A 3 18.58 14.78 -14.55
CA SER A 3 17.80 13.65 -15.03
C SER A 3 18.24 12.40 -14.28
N LEU A 4 17.29 11.62 -13.77
CA LEU A 4 17.57 10.26 -13.32
C LEU A 4 18.28 9.51 -14.45
N SER A 5 19.53 9.10 -14.20
CA SER A 5 20.40 8.49 -15.21
C SER A 5 19.82 7.20 -15.78
N ASP A 6 19.04 6.46 -15.00
CA ASP A 6 18.32 5.26 -15.45
C ASP A 6 16.90 5.19 -14.85
N VAL A 7 15.96 5.81 -15.57
CA VAL A 7 14.52 5.82 -15.22
C VAL A 7 13.93 4.41 -15.24
N ALA A 8 14.39 3.52 -16.13
CA ALA A 8 13.84 2.18 -16.28
C ALA A 8 14.24 1.27 -15.12
N ALA A 9 15.51 1.33 -14.70
CA ALA A 9 15.98 0.62 -13.51
C ALA A 9 15.27 1.13 -12.25
N PHE A 10 15.09 2.45 -12.13
CA PHE A 10 14.37 3.03 -10.99
C PHE A 10 12.91 2.56 -10.93
N ALA A 11 12.19 2.61 -12.06
CA ALA A 11 10.81 2.14 -12.14
C ALA A 11 10.67 0.65 -11.80
N THR A 12 11.61 -0.17 -12.27
CA THR A 12 11.64 -1.61 -11.99
C THR A 12 11.87 -1.87 -10.51
N LYS A 13 12.84 -1.17 -9.89
CA LYS A 13 13.12 -1.28 -8.46
C LYS A 13 11.90 -0.87 -7.63
N LEU A 14 11.28 0.27 -7.94
CA LEU A 14 10.10 0.76 -7.24
C LEU A 14 8.93 -0.24 -7.33
N LYS A 15 8.66 -0.77 -8.53
CA LYS A 15 7.63 -1.80 -8.74
C LYS A 15 7.89 -3.02 -7.86
N ASN A 16 9.11 -3.54 -7.86
CA ASN A 16 9.46 -4.73 -7.09
C ASN A 16 9.35 -4.48 -5.57
N THR A 17 9.77 -3.31 -5.09
CA THR A 17 9.62 -2.92 -3.69
C THR A 17 8.15 -2.83 -3.27
N LEU A 18 7.27 -2.26 -4.10
CA LEU A 18 5.84 -2.21 -3.81
C LEU A 18 5.19 -3.60 -3.79
N ILE A 19 5.63 -4.51 -4.68
CA ILE A 19 5.19 -5.91 -4.65
C ILE A 19 5.64 -6.57 -3.34
N GLN A 20 6.89 -6.37 -2.93
CA GLN A 20 7.40 -6.89 -1.65
C GLN A 20 6.57 -6.39 -0.47
N TYR A 21 6.25 -5.09 -0.42
CA TYR A 21 5.41 -4.54 0.64
C TYR A 21 3.99 -5.12 0.64
N HIS A 22 3.43 -5.41 -0.53
CA HIS A 22 2.13 -6.05 -0.66
C HIS A 22 2.14 -7.52 -0.20
N SER A 23 3.29 -8.18 -0.27
CA SER A 23 3.48 -9.57 0.19
C SER A 23 3.85 -9.68 1.67
N ILE A 24 3.97 -8.56 2.41
CA ILE A 24 4.24 -8.61 3.86
C ILE A 24 3.05 -9.24 4.57
N GLU A 25 3.33 -10.28 5.36
CA GLU A 25 2.35 -10.98 6.19
C GLU A 25 1.60 -10.04 7.15
N GLU A 26 0.31 -10.31 7.38
CA GLU A 26 -0.57 -9.47 8.21
C GLU A 26 -0.07 -9.34 9.66
N ASP A 27 0.68 -10.33 10.18
CA ASP A 27 1.22 -10.35 11.55
C ASP A 27 2.30 -9.27 11.78
N LYS A 28 2.99 -8.82 10.72
CA LYS A 28 3.98 -7.74 10.78
C LYS A 28 3.34 -6.36 10.89
N TRP A 29 2.04 -6.27 10.63
CA TRP A 29 1.31 -5.01 10.62
C TRP A 29 0.62 -4.75 11.96
N ARG A 30 0.74 -3.52 12.46
CA ARG A 30 -0.04 -3.05 13.61
C ARG A 30 -1.10 -2.07 13.17
N VAL A 31 -2.32 -2.20 13.68
CA VAL A 31 -3.39 -1.23 13.38
C VAL A 31 -3.00 0.14 13.95
N ALA A 32 -2.94 1.15 13.08
CA ALA A 32 -2.69 2.54 13.45
C ALA A 32 -4.02 3.29 13.64
N LYS A 33 -5.00 3.04 12.77
CA LYS A 33 -6.34 3.63 12.84
C LYS A 33 -7.36 2.70 12.19
N LYS A 34 -8.53 2.55 12.79
CA LYS A 34 -9.64 1.79 12.22
C LYS A 34 -10.91 2.63 12.26
N THR A 35 -11.56 2.77 11.11
CA THR A 35 -12.89 3.39 10.97
C THR A 35 -13.83 2.39 10.30
N LYS A 36 -15.08 2.78 10.06
CA LYS A 36 -16.11 1.92 9.47
C LYS A 36 -15.70 1.31 8.13
N ASP A 37 -15.08 2.12 7.27
CA ASP A 37 -14.80 1.75 5.87
C ASP A 37 -13.30 1.64 5.56
N VAL A 38 -12.44 2.00 6.52
CA VAL A 38 -10.99 2.09 6.33
C VAL A 38 -10.25 1.49 7.53
N THR A 39 -9.26 0.66 7.25
CA THR A 39 -8.23 0.29 8.23
C THR A 39 -6.87 0.76 7.74
N VAL A 40 -6.15 1.44 8.63
CA VAL A 40 -4.77 1.89 8.41
C VAL A 40 -3.89 1.06 9.32
N TRP A 41 -2.90 0.40 8.73
CA TRP A 41 -1.86 -0.34 9.43
C TRP A 41 -0.52 0.37 9.30
N ARG A 42 0.40 0.07 10.22
CA ARG A 42 1.77 0.55 10.22
C ARG A 42 2.76 -0.54 10.61
N LYS A 43 3.97 -0.49 10.04
CA LYS A 43 5.17 -1.19 10.51
C LYS A 43 6.34 -0.21 10.58
N PRO A 44 7.38 -0.46 11.40
CA PRO A 44 8.63 0.30 11.30
C PRO A 44 9.20 0.26 9.87
N SER A 45 9.65 1.42 9.39
CA SER A 45 10.32 1.56 8.09
C SER A 45 11.75 1.00 8.20
N GLU A 46 12.22 0.39 7.11
CA GLU A 46 13.61 -0.06 6.97
C GLU A 46 14.48 1.02 6.31
N GLU A 47 13.85 2.05 5.74
CA GLU A 47 14.46 3.09 4.93
C GLU A 47 14.83 4.34 5.74
N PHE A 48 14.11 4.60 6.83
CA PHE A 48 14.34 5.74 7.71
C PHE A 48 13.78 5.50 9.12
N ASN A 49 14.11 6.38 10.07
CA ASN A 49 13.58 6.33 11.43
C ASN A 49 12.11 6.80 11.48
N GLY A 50 11.19 5.92 11.05
CA GLY A 50 9.76 6.17 11.00
C GLY A 50 8.95 4.93 10.66
N TYR A 51 7.82 5.10 9.98
CA TYR A 51 6.86 4.04 9.72
C TYR A 51 6.44 3.95 8.25
N LEU A 52 6.30 2.73 7.76
CA LEU A 52 5.55 2.42 6.54
C LEU A 52 4.07 2.24 6.89
N PHE A 53 3.19 2.82 6.09
CA PHE A 53 1.74 2.75 6.27
C PHE A 53 1.08 1.96 5.14
N LEU A 54 0.15 1.07 5.50
CA LEU A 54 -0.74 0.37 4.58
C LEU A 54 -2.17 0.83 4.84
N LYS A 55 -2.93 1.14 3.79
CA LYS A 55 -4.33 1.57 3.90
C LYS A 55 -5.23 0.65 3.11
N GLY A 56 -6.14 -0.04 3.80
CA GLY A 56 -7.15 -0.92 3.22
C GLY A 56 -8.51 -0.24 3.26
N TYR A 57 -9.28 -0.45 2.20
CA TYR A 57 -10.64 0.05 2.07
C TYR A 57 -11.60 -1.12 1.89
N VAL A 58 -12.79 -1.02 2.49
CA VAL A 58 -13.89 -1.93 2.17
C VAL A 58 -14.60 -1.38 0.93
N ILE A 59 -14.36 -1.98 -0.23
CA ILE A 59 -15.08 -1.63 -1.47
C ILE A 59 -16.41 -2.39 -1.49
N LYS A 60 -17.53 -1.68 -1.34
CA LYS A 60 -18.85 -2.27 -1.58
C LYS A 60 -19.05 -2.45 -3.08
N ARG A 61 -19.23 -3.69 -3.54
CA ARG A 61 -19.60 -3.97 -4.93
C ARG A 61 -20.92 -3.26 -5.25
N ALA A 62 -20.95 -2.48 -6.33
CA ALA A 62 -22.20 -1.97 -6.89
C ALA A 62 -23.00 -3.15 -7.44
N THR A 63 -24.13 -3.50 -6.81
CA THR A 63 -25.13 -4.37 -7.42
C THR A 63 -25.75 -3.62 -8.59
N LYS A 64 -25.62 -4.15 -9.81
CA LYS A 64 -26.31 -3.59 -10.99
C LYS A 64 -27.80 -3.47 -10.68
N PRO A 65 -28.48 -2.36 -11.02
CA PRO A 65 -29.93 -2.30 -10.91
C PRO A 65 -30.54 -3.38 -11.79
N ARG A 66 -31.44 -4.17 -11.21
CA ARG A 66 -32.26 -5.14 -11.93
C ARG A 66 -33.25 -4.33 -12.76
N VAL A 67 -33.02 -4.23 -14.06
CA VAL A 67 -33.99 -3.65 -14.99
C VAL A 67 -35.18 -4.61 -15.03
N LEU A 68 -36.34 -4.13 -14.58
CA LEU A 68 -37.64 -4.80 -14.71
C LEU A 68 -38.21 -4.54 -16.10
#